data_AF-Q93GH9-F1
#
_entry.id   AF-Q93GH9-F1
#
_cell.length_a   1.000
_cell.length_b   1.000
_cell.length_c   1.000
_cell.angle_alpha   90.00
_cell.angle_beta   90.00
_cell.angle_gamma   90.00
#
_symmetry.space_group_name_H-M   'P 1'
#
loop_
_entity.id
_entity.type
_entity.pdbx_description
1 polymer ?
#
loop_
_entity_poly.entity_id
_entity_poly.type
_entity_poly.pdbx_seq_one_letter_code
_entity_poly.pdbx_strand_id
1 'polypeptide(L)' 'VIAIGITAIGTFVGAGGLGDMIVRGSNATNGTAIILAGAIPTALMAVLADLMMVWIERMLNQVKQKSEKKLIGV' A
#
# COMPACT_ATOMS: atom_id res chain seq x y z
N VAL A 1 -3.09 1.86 2.86
CA VAL A 1 -3.22 2.53 1.54
C VAL A 1 -2.67 3.97 1.47
N ILE A 2 -3.13 4.92 2.31
CA ILE A 2 -2.80 6.37 2.19
C ILE A 2 -1.28 6.66 2.12
N ALA A 3 -0.47 6.00 2.96
CA ALA A 3 0.98 6.19 2.98
C ALA A 3 1.64 5.96 1.61
N ILE A 4 1.17 4.97 0.85
CA ILE A 4 1.71 4.65 -0.48
C ILE A 4 1.37 5.77 -1.49
N GLY A 5 0.18 6.36 -1.38
CA GLY A 5 -0.19 7.54 -2.17
C GLY A 5 0.69 8.75 -1.85
N ILE A 6 0.95 9.02 -0.56
CA ILE A 6 1.84 10.11 -0.12
C ILE A 6 3.27 9.88 -0.64
N THR A 7 3.77 8.65 -0.57
CA THR A 7 5.10 8.31 -1.11
C THR A 7 5.20 8.58 -2.61
N ALA A 8 4.15 8.30 -3.40
CA ALA A 8 4.14 8.62 -4.83
C ALA A 8 4.19 10.14 -5.09
N ILE A 9 3.58 10.96 -4.22
CA ILE A 9 3.69 12.42 -4.28
C ILE A 9 5.11 12.88 -3.91
N GLY A 10 5.87 12.12 -3.10
CA GLY A 10 7.26 12.42 -2.75
C GLY A 10 8.21 12.57 -3.95
N THR A 11 7.82 12.09 -5.13
CA THR A 11 8.55 12.24 -6.39
C THR A 11 8.77 13.70 -6.79
N PHE A 12 7.81 14.58 -6.45
CA PHE A 12 7.94 16.03 -6.67
C PHE A 12 9.05 16.67 -5.83
N VAL A 13 9.55 15.98 -4.80
CA VAL A 13 10.66 16.41 -3.93
C VAL A 13 11.94 15.62 -4.23
N GLY A 14 11.98 14.82 -5.31
CA GLY A 14 13.16 14.07 -5.71
C GLY A 14 13.34 12.72 -5.01
N ALA A 15 12.31 12.18 -4.33
CA ALA A 15 12.36 10.84 -3.75
C ALA A 15 12.49 9.71 -4.80
N GLY A 16 12.07 9.99 -6.04
CA GLY A 16 12.11 9.07 -7.17
C GLY A 16 11.10 7.91 -7.10
N GLY A 17 11.23 6.96 -8.02
CA GLY A 17 10.52 5.67 -7.98
C GLY A 17 9.34 5.55 -8.95
N LEU A 18 8.32 4.76 -8.57
CA LEU A 18 7.16 4.49 -9.46
C LEU A 18 6.30 5.73 -9.71
N GLY A 19 6.22 6.65 -8.76
CA GLY A 19 5.50 7.90 -8.98
C GLY A 19 6.20 8.79 -10.02
N ASP A 20 7.50 8.65 -10.28
CA ASP A 20 8.15 9.33 -11.40
C ASP A 20 7.60 8.84 -12.74
N MET A 21 7.23 7.57 -12.87
CA MET A 21 6.58 7.06 -14.08
C MET A 21 5.17 7.65 -14.22
N ILE A 22 4.42 7.76 -13.12
CA ILE A 22 3.09 8.37 -13.11
C ILE A 22 3.17 9.84 -13.53
N VAL A 23 4.06 10.62 -12.90
CA VAL A 23 4.21 12.05 -13.17
C VAL A 23 4.80 12.31 -14.57
N ARG A 24 5.83 11.57 -14.98
CA ARG A 24 6.39 11.71 -16.34
C ARG A 24 5.39 11.32 -17.42
N GLY A 25 4.62 10.26 -17.21
CA GLY A 25 3.54 9.88 -18.11
C GLY A 25 2.44 10.93 -18.20
N SER A 26 2.09 11.58 -17.08
CA SER A 26 1.13 12.68 -17.08
C SER A 26 1.61 13.90 -17.88
N ASN A 27 2.92 14.14 -17.94
CA ASN A 27 3.51 15.27 -18.66
C ASN A 27 3.90 14.95 -20.11
N ALA A 28 3.75 13.70 -20.55
CA ALA A 28 4.11 13.24 -21.89
C ALA A 28 2.90 13.20 -22.84
N THR A 29 3.09 13.64 -24.09
CA THR A 29 2.10 13.42 -25.15
C THR A 29 1.96 11.92 -25.41
N ASN A 30 0.75 11.37 -25.24
CA ASN A 30 0.46 9.91 -25.27
C ASN A 30 1.12 9.10 -24.15
N GLY A 31 1.33 9.69 -22.96
CA GLY A 31 1.99 9.02 -21.84
C GLY A 31 1.18 7.96 -21.08
N THR A 32 0.00 7.55 -21.55
CA THR A 32 -0.88 6.58 -20.85
C THR A 32 -0.15 5.29 -20.49
N ALA A 33 0.64 4.73 -21.41
CA ALA A 33 1.43 3.53 -21.13
C ALA A 33 2.45 3.73 -20.00
N ILE A 34 3.05 4.92 -19.91
CA ILE A 34 4.02 5.29 -18.88
C ILE A 34 3.31 5.49 -17.53
N ILE A 35 2.13 6.14 -17.52
CA ILE A 35 1.31 6.27 -16.32
C ILE A 35 0.97 4.88 -15.78
N LEU A 36 0.49 3.98 -16.64
CA LEU A 36 0.09 2.62 -16.26
C LEU A 36 1.28 1.80 -15.76
N ALA A 37 2.46 1.98 -16.35
CA ALA A 37 3.70 1.32 -15.90
C ALA A 37 4.05 1.65 -14.44
N GLY A 38 3.74 2.86 -13.96
CA GLY A 38 3.89 3.22 -12.55
C GLY A 38 2.66 2.92 -11.70
N ALA A 39 1.45 3.18 -12.22
CA ALA A 39 0.21 3.10 -11.47
C ALA A 39 -0.21 1.67 -11.14
N ILE A 40 -0.07 0.72 -12.08
CA ILE A 40 -0.44 -0.70 -11.88
C ILE A 40 0.36 -1.33 -10.74
N PRO A 41 1.71 -1.30 -10.73
CA PRO A 41 2.49 -1.86 -9.63
C PRO A 41 2.27 -1.11 -8.32
N THR A 42 2.04 0.21 -8.36
CA THR A 42 1.73 1.00 -7.15
C THR A 42 0.39 0.58 -6.53
N ALA A 43 -0.65 0.40 -7.34
CA ALA A 43 -1.96 -0.07 -6.89
C ALA A 43 -1.88 -1.49 -6.32
N LEU A 44 -1.11 -2.37 -6.97
CA LEU A 44 -0.87 -3.72 -6.47
C LEU A 44 -0.21 -3.69 -5.08
N MET A 45 0.85 -2.89 -4.90
CA MET A 45 1.49 -2.73 -3.59
C MET A 45 0.53 -2.16 -2.54
N ALA A 46 -0.34 -1.22 -2.92
CA ALA A 46 -1.32 -0.65 -2.00
C ALA A 46 -2.31 -1.68 -1.47
N VAL A 47 -2.81 -2.55 -2.34
CA VAL A 47 -3.71 -3.65 -1.97
C VAL A 47 -2.97 -4.70 -1.15
N LEU A 48 -1.76 -5.09 -1.57
CA LEU A 48 -0.95 -6.07 -0.84
C LEU A 48 -0.66 -5.59 0.59
N ALA A 49 -0.31 -4.32 0.78
CA ALA A 49 -0.07 -3.75 2.10
C ALA A 49 -1.33 -3.80 2.99
N ASP A 50 -2.51 -3.58 2.41
CA ASP A 50 -3.78 -3.66 3.15
C ASP A 50 -4.09 -5.11 3.57
N LEU A 51 -3.91 -6.06 2.66
CA LEU A 51 -4.07 -7.49 2.94
C LEU A 51 -3.06 -8.00 3.98
N MET A 52 -1.82 -7.52 3.92
CA MET A 52 -0.81 -7.81 4.94
C MET A 52 -1.27 -7.32 6.32
N MET A 53 -1.88 -6.13 6.39
CA MET A 53 -2.41 -5.61 7.65
C MET A 53 -3.54 -6.50 8.20
N VAL A 54 -4.47 -6.94 7.33
CA VAL A 54 -5.53 -7.89 7.72
C VAL A 54 -4.95 -9.20 8.25
N TRP A 55 -3.87 -9.71 7.66
CA TRP A 55 -3.21 -10.92 8.13
C TRP A 55 -2.56 -10.73 9.51
N ILE A 56 -1.87 -9.60 9.69
CA ILE A 56 -1.26 -9.22 10.97
C ILE A 56 -2.33 -9.06 12.06
N GLU A 57 -3.44 -8.38 11.75
CA GLU A 57 -4.57 -8.26 12.67
C GLU A 57 -5.14 -9.61 13.09
N ARG A 58 -5.30 -10.56 12.16
CA ARG A 58 -5.76 -11.91 12.48
C ARG A 58 -4.79 -12.64 13.41
N MET A 59 -3.49 -12.52 13.17
CA MET A 59 -2.47 -13.13 14.03
C MET A 59 -2.50 -12.53 15.45
N LEU A 60 -2.66 -11.21 15.58
CA LEU A 60 -2.74 -10.52 16.86
C LEU A 60 -4.06 -10.78 17.60
N ASN A 61 -5.19 -10.80 16.90
CA ASN A 61 -6.51 -11.05 17.50
C ASN A 61 -6.62 -12.46 18.09
N GLN A 62 -5.93 -13.45 17.54
CA GLN A 62 -5.82 -14.80 18.12
C GLN A 62 -5.17 -14.76 19.52
N VAL A 63 -4.21 -13.86 19.75
CA VAL A 63 -3.57 -13.68 21.07
C VAL A 63 -4.55 -13.10 22.08
N LYS A 64 -5.38 -12.14 21.67
CA LYS A 64 -6.36 -11.48 22.55
C LYS A 64 -7.48 -12.44 23.00
N GLN A 65 -8.02 -13.24 22.08
CA GLN A 65 -9.10 -14.20 22.39
C GLN A 65 -8.64 -15.34 23.33
N LYS A 66 -7.38 -15.76 23.23
CA LYS A 66 -6.83 -16.83 24.08
C LYS A 66 -6.66 -16.41 25.54
N SER A 67 -6.45 -15.11 25.79
CA SER A 67 -6.36 -14.56 27.14
C SER A 67 -7.73 -14.38 27.80
N GLU A 68 -8.73 -13.96 27.04
CA GLU A 68 -10.08 -13.71 27.56
C GLU A 68 -10.82 -15.02 27.88
N LYS A 69 -10.71 -16.04 27.01
CA LYS A 69 -11.22 -17.40 27.29
C LYS A 69 -10.59 -18.05 28.52
N LYS A 70 -9.31 -17.76 28.79
CA LYS A 70 -8.59 -18.27 29.97
C LYS A 70 -9.02 -17.58 31.27
N LEU A 71 -9.49 -16.32 31.22
CA LEU A 71 -10.01 -15.61 32.39
C LEU A 71 -11.45 -16.01 32.75
N ILE A 72 -12.29 -16.33 31.76
CA ILE A 72 -13.68 -16.75 32.00
C ILE A 72 -13.85 -18.24 32.32
N GLY A 73 -12.76 -19.00 32.43
CA GLY A 73 -12.78 -20.36 33.01
C GLY A 73 -13.77 -21.31 32.35
N VAL A 74 -13.75 -21.38 31.01
CA VAL A 74 -14.38 -22.47 30.23
C VAL A 74 -13.28 -23.28 29.57
#